data_AF-A0AAU2JIH8-F1
#
_entry.id   AF-A0AAU2JIH8-F1
#
_cell.length_a   1.000
_cell.length_b   1.000
_cell.length_c   1.000
_cell.angle_alpha   90.00
_cell.angle_beta   90.00
_cell.angle_gamma   90.00
#
_symmetry.space_group_name_H-M   'P 1'
#
loop_
_entity.id
_entity.type
_entity.pdbx_description
1 polymer ?
#
loop_
_entity_poly.entity_id
_entity_poly.type
_entity_poly.pdbx_seq_one_letter_code
_entity_poly.pdbx_strand_id
1 'polypeptide(L)'
;MDWSSVVSTVTGAIIGVGATSLADRSRWRREQGDRRTAVTRELYAAYLAAVARTWSEIYAVTIDSTEPWPERRRLAAQAYRDGGVYELRYQISITAPPDIVALSDDVNRGIRDLVSSLSAGRTFGSWDELRSANLAWFEAFDTMRGKMRLDLDATSLPLPPSGP
;
A
#
# COMPACT_ATOMS: atom_id res chain seq x y z
N MET A 1 -24.38 -63.40 -13.95
CA MET A 1 -23.96 -62.11 -14.52
C MET A 1 -23.14 -61.39 -13.47
N ASP A 2 -21.88 -61.08 -13.78
CA ASP A 2 -20.90 -60.54 -12.84
C ASP A 2 -21.18 -59.06 -12.53
N TRP A 3 -22.02 -58.85 -11.52
CA TRP A 3 -22.33 -57.54 -10.95
C TRP A 3 -21.10 -56.84 -10.34
N SER A 4 -20.03 -57.60 -10.05
CA SER A 4 -18.75 -57.09 -9.55
C SER A 4 -18.04 -56.14 -10.53
N SER A 5 -18.16 -56.39 -11.84
CA SER A 5 -17.57 -55.54 -12.90
C SER A 5 -18.29 -54.19 -13.05
N VAL A 6 -19.60 -54.20 -12.86
CA VAL A 6 -20.41 -52.97 -12.88
C VAL A 6 -20.10 -52.12 -11.65
N VAL A 7 -19.97 -52.75 -10.48
CA VAL A 7 -19.62 -52.05 -9.23
C VAL A 7 -18.22 -51.46 -9.27
N SER A 8 -17.23 -52.16 -9.82
CA SER A 8 -15.86 -51.63 -9.92
C SER A 8 -15.77 -50.44 -10.88
N THR A 9 -16.49 -50.48 -12.00
CA THR A 9 -16.52 -49.39 -12.99
C THR A 9 -17.19 -48.14 -12.44
N VAL A 10 -18.34 -48.28 -11.77
CA VAL A 10 -19.05 -47.16 -11.13
C VAL A 10 -18.21 -46.55 -10.02
N THR A 11 -17.55 -47.37 -9.21
CA THR A 11 -16.66 -46.91 -8.14
C THR A 11 -15.47 -46.14 -8.71
N GLY A 12 -14.83 -46.66 -9.76
CA GLY A 12 -13.72 -45.98 -10.44
C GLY A 12 -14.12 -44.65 -11.05
N ALA A 13 -15.32 -44.57 -11.66
CA ALA A 13 -15.85 -43.33 -12.23
C ALA A 13 -16.14 -42.27 -11.15
N ILE A 14 -16.73 -42.66 -10.02
CA ILE A 14 -17.01 -41.74 -8.89
C ILE A 14 -15.71 -41.20 -8.29
N ILE A 15 -14.70 -42.06 -8.10
CA ILE A 15 -13.39 -41.64 -7.60
C ILE A 15 -12.70 -40.68 -8.59
N GLY A 16 -12.75 -40.98 -9.90
CA GLY A 16 -12.16 -40.14 -10.94
C GLY A 16 -12.81 -38.75 -11.05
N VAL A 17 -14.14 -38.68 -10.98
CA VAL A 17 -14.89 -37.40 -11.02
C VAL A 17 -14.68 -36.61 -9.72
N GLY A 18 -14.68 -37.28 -8.56
CA GLY A 18 -14.44 -36.64 -7.26
C GLY A 18 -13.03 -36.05 -7.14
N ALA A 19 -12.01 -36.77 -7.60
CA ALA A 19 -10.62 -36.31 -7.60
C ALA A 19 -10.43 -35.10 -8.52
N THR A 20 -11.02 -35.11 -9.72
CA THR A 20 -10.97 -33.98 -10.66
C THR A 20 -11.68 -32.75 -10.08
N SER A 21 -12.86 -32.92 -9.49
CA SER A 21 -13.61 -31.81 -8.89
C SER A 21 -12.89 -31.18 -7.69
N LEU A 22 -12.24 -31.98 -6.83
CA LEU A 22 -11.43 -31.48 -5.73
C LEU A 22 -10.15 -30.79 -6.21
N ALA A 23 -9.49 -31.33 -7.23
CA ALA A 23 -8.32 -30.72 -7.85
C ALA A 23 -8.67 -29.36 -8.49
N ASP A 24 -9.79 -29.28 -9.21
CA ASP A 24 -10.29 -28.03 -9.80
C ASP A 24 -10.71 -27.03 -8.73
N ARG A 25 -11.37 -27.49 -7.66
CA ARG A 25 -11.73 -26.62 -6.52
C ARG A 25 -10.48 -26.05 -5.85
N SER A 26 -9.44 -26.87 -5.66
CA SER A 26 -8.16 -26.46 -5.07
C SER A 26 -7.42 -25.48 -5.98
N ARG A 27 -7.37 -25.76 -7.29
CA ARG A 27 -6.79 -24.87 -8.30
C ARG A 27 -7.50 -23.52 -8.35
N TRP A 28 -8.84 -23.53 -8.39
CA TRP A 28 -9.64 -22.31 -8.39
C TRP A 28 -9.41 -21.46 -7.14
N ARG A 29 -9.33 -22.08 -5.95
CA ARG A 29 -9.03 -21.34 -4.71
C ARG A 29 -7.64 -20.71 -4.73
N ARG A 30 -6.64 -21.43 -5.26
CA ARG A 30 -5.27 -20.90 -5.42
C ARG A 30 -5.23 -19.73 -6.40
N GLU A 31 -5.83 -19.89 -7.58
CA GLU A 31 -5.88 -18.83 -8.60
C GLU A 31 -6.61 -17.56 -8.09
N GLN A 32 -7.66 -17.72 -7.29
CA GLN A 32 -8.35 -16.59 -6.65
C GLN A 32 -7.48 -15.92 -5.57
N GLY A 33 -6.74 -16.71 -4.79
CA GLY A 33 -5.75 -16.20 -3.83
C GLY A 33 -4.65 -15.40 -4.51
N ASP A 34 -4.02 -15.98 -5.54
CA ASP A 34 -2.93 -15.35 -6.30
C ASP A 34 -3.41 -14.05 -6.97
N ARG A 35 -4.62 -14.05 -7.56
CA ARG A 35 -5.21 -12.86 -8.17
C ARG A 35 -5.47 -11.77 -7.14
N ARG A 36 -6.00 -12.11 -5.96
CA ARG A 36 -6.22 -11.14 -4.88
C ARG A 36 -4.89 -10.54 -4.40
N THR A 37 -3.87 -11.36 -4.21
CA THR A 37 -2.53 -10.90 -3.82
C THR A 37 -1.92 -9.99 -4.89
N ALA A 38 -2.09 -10.31 -6.17
CA ALA A 38 -1.62 -9.48 -7.27
C ALA A 38 -2.28 -8.09 -7.29
N VAL A 39 -3.61 -8.03 -7.19
CA VAL A 39 -4.37 -6.76 -7.13
C VAL A 39 -3.96 -5.94 -5.90
N THR A 40 -3.83 -6.59 -4.75
CA THR A 40 -3.42 -5.93 -3.50
C THR A 40 -1.99 -5.37 -3.61
N ARG A 41 -1.07 -6.14 -4.20
CA ARG A 41 0.31 -5.70 -4.45
C ARG A 41 0.36 -4.49 -5.39
N GLU A 42 -0.41 -4.51 -6.46
CA GLU A 42 -0.49 -3.40 -7.41
C GLU A 42 -1.00 -2.13 -6.75
N LEU A 43 -2.09 -2.24 -5.97
CA LEU A 43 -2.63 -1.12 -5.20
C LEU A 43 -1.62 -0.57 -4.19
N TYR A 44 -0.94 -1.43 -3.42
CA TYR A 44 0.09 -1.00 -2.47
C TYR A 44 1.26 -0.30 -3.17
N ALA A 45 1.73 -0.84 -4.30
CA ALA A 45 2.80 -0.22 -5.08
C ALA A 45 2.36 1.16 -5.61
N ALA A 46 1.15 1.28 -6.16
CA ALA A 46 0.61 2.53 -6.65
C ALA A 46 0.48 3.58 -5.53
N TYR A 47 -0.05 3.19 -4.37
CA TYR A 47 -0.18 4.07 -3.22
C TYR A 47 1.17 4.58 -2.72
N LEU A 48 2.13 3.67 -2.53
CA LEU A 48 3.48 4.03 -2.08
C LEU A 48 4.19 4.96 -3.08
N ALA A 49 4.04 4.72 -4.38
CA ALA A 49 4.60 5.57 -5.41
C ALA A 49 3.98 6.98 -5.39
N ALA A 50 2.66 7.08 -5.23
CA ALA A 50 1.98 8.37 -5.10
C ALA A 50 2.47 9.15 -3.87
N VAL A 51 2.54 8.49 -2.70
CA VAL A 51 3.04 9.11 -1.47
C VAL A 51 4.50 9.58 -1.63
N ALA A 52 5.38 8.74 -2.16
CA ALA A 52 6.78 9.07 -2.34
C ALA A 52 6.98 10.25 -3.31
N ARG A 53 6.23 10.28 -4.41
CA ARG A 53 6.24 11.39 -5.38
C ARG A 53 5.77 12.68 -4.72
N THR A 54 4.61 12.67 -4.05
CA THR A 54 4.07 13.85 -3.35
C THR A 54 5.04 14.38 -2.31
N TRP A 55 5.62 13.49 -1.49
CA TRP A 55 6.61 13.90 -0.50
C TRP A 55 7.84 14.52 -1.15
N SER A 56 8.38 13.90 -2.21
CA SER A 56 9.54 14.40 -2.94
C SER A 56 9.29 15.79 -3.54
N GLU A 57 8.12 16.02 -4.14
CA GLU A 57 7.74 17.32 -4.68
C GLU A 57 7.61 18.38 -3.58
N ILE A 58 6.98 18.05 -2.45
CA ILE A 58 6.86 18.95 -1.29
C ILE A 58 8.24 19.25 -0.70
N TYR A 59 9.11 18.24 -0.59
CA TYR A 59 10.48 18.40 -0.13
C TYR A 59 11.26 19.35 -1.04
N ALA A 60 11.24 19.12 -2.37
CA ALA A 60 11.95 19.93 -3.34
C ALA A 60 11.52 21.40 -3.30
N VAL A 61 10.22 21.68 -3.14
CA VAL A 61 9.73 23.07 -3.06
C VAL A 61 10.02 23.73 -1.71
N THR A 62 10.19 22.94 -0.64
CA THR A 62 10.44 23.44 0.71
C THR A 62 11.92 23.72 0.93
N ILE A 63 12.77 22.73 0.64
CA ILE A 63 14.21 22.74 0.95
C ILE A 63 15.05 23.19 -0.24
N ASP A 64 14.85 22.60 -1.42
CA ASP A 64 15.76 22.79 -2.57
C ASP A 64 15.40 24.01 -3.44
N SER A 65 14.18 24.53 -3.31
CA SER A 65 13.70 25.63 -4.13
C SER A 65 14.47 26.92 -3.88
N THR A 66 14.60 27.75 -4.90
CA THR A 66 15.09 29.13 -4.82
C THR A 66 13.95 30.15 -4.86
N GLU A 67 12.71 29.71 -5.05
CA GLU A 67 11.54 30.59 -5.11
C GLU A 67 11.34 31.34 -3.78
N PRO A 68 10.76 32.55 -3.78
CA PRO A 68 10.41 33.22 -2.54
C PRO A 68 9.17 32.60 -1.88
N TRP A 69 9.02 32.82 -0.58
CA TRP A 69 7.70 32.74 0.05
C TRP A 69 6.86 33.95 -0.45
N PRO A 70 5.59 33.79 -0.88
CA PRO A 70 4.65 32.68 -0.63
C PRO A 70 4.59 31.60 -1.72
N GLU A 71 5.39 31.68 -2.79
CA GLU A 71 5.29 30.79 -3.95
C GLU A 71 5.61 29.33 -3.60
N ARG A 72 6.63 29.09 -2.77
CA ARG A 72 6.91 27.74 -2.22
C ARG A 72 5.68 27.12 -1.55
N ARG A 73 4.92 27.91 -0.78
CA ARG A 73 3.68 27.47 -0.12
C ARG A 73 2.64 27.02 -1.16
N ARG A 74 2.51 27.79 -2.24
CA ARG A 74 1.52 27.52 -3.30
C ARG A 74 1.87 26.22 -4.01
N LEU A 75 3.15 26.02 -4.31
CA LEU A 75 3.68 24.82 -4.94
C LEU A 75 3.55 23.58 -4.05
N ALA A 76 3.85 23.69 -2.75
CA ALA A 76 3.66 22.58 -1.80
C ALA A 76 2.18 22.15 -1.71
N ALA A 77 1.26 23.11 -1.66
CA ALA A 77 -0.17 22.83 -1.67
C ALA A 77 -0.63 22.21 -3.01
N GLN A 78 0.01 22.58 -4.13
CA GLN A 78 -0.26 21.99 -5.43
C GLN A 78 0.22 20.53 -5.51
N ALA A 79 1.46 20.24 -5.11
CA ALA A 79 2.00 18.89 -5.05
C ALA A 79 1.12 17.93 -4.23
N TYR A 80 0.55 18.41 -3.12
CA TYR A 80 -0.39 17.61 -2.33
C TYR A 80 -1.68 17.28 -3.08
N ARG A 81 -2.26 18.25 -3.81
CA ARG A 81 -3.51 18.03 -4.58
C ARG A 81 -3.28 17.13 -5.79
N ASP A 82 -2.18 17.35 -6.50
CA ASP A 82 -1.90 16.69 -7.78
C ASP A 82 -1.29 15.29 -7.58
N GLY A 83 -0.86 14.99 -6.35
CA GLY A 83 -0.18 13.76 -5.96
C GLY A 83 -0.95 12.45 -6.15
N GLY A 84 -2.29 12.50 -6.14
CA GLY A 84 -3.17 11.33 -6.31
C GLY A 84 -3.26 10.42 -5.07
N VAL A 85 -2.73 10.84 -3.92
CA VAL A 85 -2.70 10.06 -2.68
C VAL A 85 -4.12 9.85 -2.12
N TYR A 86 -5.01 10.82 -2.32
CA TYR A 86 -6.35 10.81 -1.75
C TYR A 86 -7.24 9.74 -2.40
N GLU A 87 -7.16 9.62 -3.72
CA GLU A 87 -7.91 8.64 -4.51
C GLU A 87 -7.46 7.22 -4.18
N LEU A 88 -6.15 6.99 -4.13
CA LEU A 88 -5.59 5.67 -3.81
C LEU A 88 -5.85 5.27 -2.35
N ARG A 89 -5.89 6.24 -1.42
CA ARG A 89 -6.28 5.99 -0.02
C ARG A 89 -7.69 5.42 0.10
N TYR A 90 -8.64 5.86 -0.72
CA TYR A 90 -9.97 5.25 -0.73
C TYR A 90 -9.96 3.82 -1.25
N GLN A 91 -9.13 3.52 -2.25
CA GLN A 91 -8.96 2.14 -2.71
C GLN A 91 -8.32 1.25 -1.63
N ILE A 92 -7.36 1.79 -0.87
CA ILE A 92 -6.78 1.13 0.31
C ILE A 92 -7.87 0.82 1.33
N SER A 93 -8.77 1.77 1.63
CA SER A 93 -9.86 1.57 2.61
C SER A 93 -10.83 0.43 2.26
N ILE A 94 -10.93 0.08 0.97
CA ILE A 94 -11.79 -1.01 0.48
C ILE A 94 -11.06 -2.36 0.50
N THR A 95 -9.74 -2.35 0.26
CA THR A 95 -8.99 -3.56 -0.08
C THR A 95 -8.12 -4.05 1.07
N ALA A 96 -7.52 -3.14 1.82
CA ALA A 96 -6.50 -3.43 2.81
C ALA A 96 -7.10 -3.79 4.18
N PRO A 97 -6.38 -4.55 5.01
CA PRO A 97 -6.73 -4.75 6.41
C PRO A 97 -6.82 -3.43 7.23
N PRO A 98 -7.61 -3.40 8.31
CA PRO A 98 -7.86 -2.16 9.08
C PRO A 98 -6.61 -1.46 9.64
N ASP A 99 -5.56 -2.20 9.98
CA ASP A 99 -4.32 -1.62 10.49
C ASP A 99 -3.55 -0.86 9.39
N ILE A 100 -3.54 -1.38 8.16
CA ILE A 100 -2.98 -0.67 6.99
C ILE A 100 -3.84 0.54 6.63
N VAL A 101 -5.16 0.46 6.76
CA VAL A 101 -6.06 1.60 6.53
C VAL A 101 -5.77 2.74 7.52
N ALA A 102 -5.63 2.43 8.80
CA ALA A 102 -5.27 3.42 9.82
C ALA A 102 -3.92 4.09 9.53
N LEU A 103 -2.91 3.31 9.14
CA LEU A 103 -1.60 3.83 8.77
C LEU A 103 -1.65 4.69 7.49
N SER A 104 -2.49 4.32 6.52
CA SER A 104 -2.73 5.14 5.32
C SER A 104 -3.33 6.50 5.68
N ASP A 105 -4.26 6.54 6.63
CA ASP A 105 -4.84 7.77 7.16
C ASP A 105 -3.79 8.64 7.85
N ASP A 106 -2.91 8.04 8.68
CA ASP A 106 -1.84 8.76 9.39
C ASP A 106 -0.79 9.34 8.43
N VAL A 107 -0.40 8.57 7.41
CA VAL A 107 0.51 9.05 6.35
C VAL A 107 -0.11 10.22 5.59
N ASN A 108 -1.38 10.13 5.19
CA ASN A 108 -2.04 11.24 4.50
C ASN A 108 -2.22 12.46 5.41
N ARG A 109 -2.51 12.24 6.70
CA ARG A 109 -2.62 13.31 7.69
C ARG A 109 -1.29 14.05 7.85
N GLY A 110 -0.16 13.34 7.96
CA GLY A 110 1.14 14.00 8.10
C GLY A 110 1.51 14.90 6.91
N ILE A 111 1.22 14.48 5.68
CA ILE A 111 1.45 15.35 4.50
C ILE A 111 0.54 16.58 4.56
N ARG A 112 -0.73 16.40 4.92
CA ARG A 112 -1.68 17.50 5.08
C ARG A 112 -1.25 18.47 6.16
N ASP A 113 -0.78 17.98 7.30
CA ASP A 113 -0.33 18.79 8.43
C ASP A 113 0.93 19.59 8.09
N LEU A 114 1.84 19.00 7.32
CA LEU A 114 2.98 19.72 6.75
C LEU A 114 2.52 20.86 5.84
N VAL A 115 1.67 20.58 4.85
CA VAL A 115 1.15 21.61 3.92
C VAL A 115 0.38 22.71 4.66
N SER A 116 -0.39 22.33 5.68
CA SER A 116 -1.11 23.26 6.55
C SER A 116 -0.14 24.16 7.32
N SER A 117 0.95 23.59 7.85
CA SER A 117 1.99 24.34 8.57
C SER A 117 2.71 25.33 7.63
N LEU A 118 3.07 24.91 6.42
CA LEU A 118 3.64 25.79 5.39
C LEU A 118 2.67 26.91 5.01
N SER A 119 1.37 26.60 4.92
CA SER A 119 0.32 27.59 4.62
C SER A 119 0.16 28.62 5.74
N ALA A 120 0.38 28.20 7.00
CA ALA A 120 0.40 29.06 8.18
C ALA A 120 1.69 29.89 8.32
N GLY A 121 2.64 29.76 7.39
CA GLY A 121 3.88 30.53 7.36
C GLY A 121 5.07 29.86 8.04
N ARG A 122 4.95 28.59 8.46
CA ARG A 122 6.12 27.83 8.91
C ARG A 122 7.05 27.61 7.74
N THR A 123 8.34 27.87 7.96
CA THR A 123 9.41 27.61 7.00
C THR A 123 10.39 26.61 7.60
N PHE A 124 11.13 25.90 6.76
CA PHE A 124 12.19 24.99 7.19
C PHE A 124 13.50 25.40 6.52
N GLY A 125 14.56 25.48 7.30
CA GLY A 125 15.89 25.88 6.82
C GLY A 125 16.79 24.70 6.43
N SER A 126 16.44 23.48 6.86
CA SER A 126 17.24 22.28 6.59
C SER A 126 16.37 21.01 6.53
N TRP A 127 16.95 19.96 5.95
CA TRP A 127 16.36 18.62 5.99
C TRP A 127 16.12 18.14 7.42
N ASP A 128 17.10 18.32 8.31
CA ASP A 128 16.98 17.85 9.70
C ASP A 128 15.82 18.51 10.44
N GLU A 129 15.60 19.81 10.22
CA GLU A 129 14.46 20.53 10.81
C GLU A 129 13.13 20.00 10.26
N LEU A 130 13.02 19.86 8.94
CA LEU A 130 11.82 19.33 8.28
C LEU A 130 11.53 17.90 8.74
N ARG A 131 12.55 17.05 8.78
CA ARG A 131 12.44 15.66 9.21
C ARG A 131 12.00 15.56 10.67
N SER A 132 12.66 16.30 11.56
CA SER A 132 12.33 16.29 13.00
C SER A 132 10.89 16.74 13.25
N ALA A 133 10.43 17.75 12.51
CA ALA A 133 9.06 18.24 12.60
C ALA A 133 8.00 17.26 12.08
N ASN A 134 8.40 16.28 11.25
CA ASN A 134 7.51 15.31 10.60
C ASN A 134 7.84 13.86 10.97
N LEU A 135 8.54 13.61 12.09
CA LEU A 135 9.01 12.27 12.47
C LEU A 135 7.88 11.23 12.51
N ALA A 136 6.74 11.59 13.09
CA ALA A 136 5.57 10.72 13.16
C ALA A 136 5.07 10.26 11.77
N TRP A 137 5.21 11.10 10.74
CA TRP A 137 4.87 10.73 9.37
C TRP A 137 5.82 9.68 8.82
N PHE A 138 7.13 9.83 9.04
CA PHE A 138 8.13 8.84 8.61
C PHE A 138 7.92 7.49 9.31
N GLU A 139 7.66 7.51 10.63
CA GLU A 139 7.37 6.30 11.40
C GLU A 139 6.11 5.59 10.91
N ALA A 140 5.03 6.35 10.64
CA ALA A 140 3.81 5.80 10.08
C ALA A 140 4.05 5.20 8.69
N PHE A 141 4.81 5.88 7.83
CA PHE A 141 5.11 5.41 6.48
C PHE A 141 5.96 4.14 6.49
N ASP A 142 6.98 4.06 7.35
CA ASP A 142 7.81 2.86 7.54
C ASP A 142 7.00 1.68 8.06
N THR A 143 6.19 1.93 9.10
CA THR A 143 5.31 0.90 9.69
C THR A 143 4.33 0.39 8.65
N MET A 144 3.73 1.27 7.86
CA MET A 144 2.80 0.91 6.78
C MET A 144 3.46 0.01 5.74
N ARG A 145 4.67 0.36 5.27
CA ARG A 145 5.40 -0.48 4.30
C ARG A 145 5.71 -1.86 4.86
N GLY A 146 6.07 -1.94 6.14
CA GLY A 146 6.28 -3.22 6.84
C GLY A 146 5.01 -4.06 6.88
N LYS A 147 3.87 -3.44 7.26
CA LYS A 147 2.57 -4.11 7.31
C LYS A 147 2.07 -4.56 5.95
N MET A 148 2.21 -3.74 4.90
CA MET A 148 1.88 -4.10 3.52
C MET A 148 2.67 -5.31 3.04
N ARG A 149 3.95 -5.43 3.41
CA ARG A 149 4.76 -6.62 3.08
C ARG A 149 4.26 -7.87 3.77
N LEU A 150 3.98 -7.79 5.07
CA LEU A 150 3.47 -8.92 5.87
C LEU A 150 2.07 -9.36 5.41
N ASP A 151 1.25 -8.42 4.93
CA ASP A 151 -0.06 -8.72 4.35
C ASP A 151 0.06 -9.48 3.02
N LEU A 152 1.03 -9.11 2.18
CA LEU A 152 1.29 -9.81 0.91
C LEU A 152 1.99 -11.16 1.09
N ASP A 153 2.86 -11.26 2.10
CA ASP A 153 3.60 -12.47 2.45
C ASP A 153 3.99 -12.42 3.94
N ALA A 154 3.34 -13.27 4.73
CA ALA A 154 3.54 -13.36 6.18
C ALA A 154 4.97 -13.80 6.58
N THR A 155 5.76 -14.33 5.65
CA THR A 155 7.16 -14.70 5.87
C THR A 155 8.15 -13.58 5.51
N SER A 156 7.64 -12.43 5.06
CA SER A 156 8.47 -11.27 4.72
C SER A 156 9.32 -10.82 5.91
N LEU A 157 10.61 -10.64 5.65
CA LEU A 157 11.52 -10.02 6.61
C LEU A 157 11.16 -8.55 6.86
N PRO A 158 11.41 -8.03 8.08
CA PRO A 158 11.24 -6.63 8.41
C PRO A 158 12.01 -5.74 7.45
N LEU A 159 11.45 -4.56 7.15
CA LEU A 159 12.23 -3.54 6.44
C LEU A 159 13.35 -3.03 7.36
N PRO A 160 14.55 -2.80 6.83
CA PRO A 160 15.52 -1.99 7.56
C PRO A 160 14.91 -0.60 7.80
N PRO A 161 15.24 0.06 8.93
CA PRO A 161 14.79 1.43 9.17
C PRO A 161 15.21 2.29 7.97
N SER A 162 14.32 3.18 7.52
CA SER A 162 14.68 4.10 6.44
C SER A 162 15.89 4.93 6.88
N GLY A 163 16.98 4.81 6.11
CA GLY A 163 18.25 5.49 6.40
C GLY A 163 18.09 7.01 6.42
N PRO A 164 19.06 7.74 7.00
CA PRO A 164 19.01 9.19 7.09
C PRO A 164 18.99 9.91 5.75
#